data_AF-A0A1I7XH70-F1
#
_entry.id   AF-A0A1I7XH70-F1
#
_cell.length_a   1.000
_cell.length_b   1.000
_cell.length_c   1.000
_cell.angle_alpha   90.00
_cell.angle_beta   90.00
_cell.angle_gamma   90.00
#
_symmetry.space_group_name_H-M   'P 1'
#
loop_
_entity.id
_entity.type
_entity.pdbx_description
1 polymer ?
#
loop_
_entity_poly.entity_id
_entity_poly.type
_entity_poly.pdbx_seq_one_letter_code
_entity_poly.pdbx_strand_id
1 'polypeptide(L)'
;MHISRSTTTWLEDNDVATMDWPLRYPDLNPMENLRKILICRIYAGNHQFETVKDLQCDISKVSRNDIKNLVNSMPKWFFQFINKW
;
A
#
# COMPACT_ATOMS: atom_id res chain seq x y z
N MET A 1 7.72 3.05 -15.95
CA MET A 1 8.68 2.93 -14.84
C MET A 1 8.49 4.15 -13.95
N HIS A 2 8.55 4.05 -12.62
CA HIS A 2 8.32 5.21 -11.75
C HIS A 2 9.33 6.36 -11.95
N ILE A 3 10.51 6.05 -12.50
CA ILE A 3 11.62 6.99 -12.71
C ILE A 3 11.87 7.33 -14.20
N SER A 4 10.98 6.94 -15.12
CA SER A 4 11.13 7.37 -16.52
C SER A 4 10.89 8.87 -16.66
N ARG A 5 11.58 9.53 -17.60
CA ARG A 5 11.45 10.97 -17.87
C ARG A 5 9.98 11.43 -18.01
N SER A 6 9.17 10.67 -18.73
CA SER A 6 7.75 10.98 -18.89
C SER A 6 6.98 10.99 -17.56
N THR A 7 7.32 10.09 -16.64
CA THR A 7 6.68 9.99 -15.32
C THR A 7 7.17 11.08 -14.39
N THR A 8 8.47 11.39 -14.39
CA THR A 8 9.03 12.47 -13.56
C THR A 8 8.51 13.83 -14.00
N THR A 9 8.49 14.12 -15.31
CA THR A 9 7.92 15.37 -15.84
C THR A 9 6.44 15.51 -15.49
N TRP A 10 5.64 14.43 -15.61
CA TRP A 10 4.23 14.49 -15.21
C TRP A 10 4.05 14.78 -13.72
N LEU A 11 4.88 14.19 -12.84
CA LEU A 11 4.81 14.46 -11.39
C LEU A 11 5.17 15.92 -11.07
N GLU A 12 6.19 16.46 -11.74
CA GLU A 12 6.60 17.87 -11.63
C GLU A 12 5.49 18.82 -12.11
N ASP A 13 4.91 18.54 -13.29
CA ASP A 13 3.83 19.35 -13.88
C ASP A 13 2.54 19.37 -13.05
N ASN A 14 2.35 18.38 -12.15
CA ASN A 14 1.16 18.24 -11.31
C ASN A 14 1.44 18.55 -9.82
N ASP A 15 2.58 19.16 -9.50
CA ASP A 15 2.98 19.51 -8.12
C ASP A 15 2.93 18.32 -7.15
N VAL A 16 3.20 17.11 -7.65
CA VAL A 16 3.17 15.89 -6.83
C VAL A 16 4.51 15.74 -6.11
N ALA A 17 4.51 16.05 -4.81
CA ALA A 17 5.67 15.81 -3.96
C ALA A 17 6.05 14.32 -3.92
N THR A 18 7.31 14.03 -4.20
CA THR A 18 7.89 12.68 -4.09
C THR A 18 8.72 12.56 -2.82
N MET A 19 8.96 11.33 -2.37
CA MET A 19 9.80 11.01 -1.22
C MET A 19 10.94 10.11 -1.69
N ASP A 20 12.15 10.35 -1.18
CA ASP A 20 13.27 9.43 -1.36
C ASP A 20 12.95 8.09 -0.69
N TRP A 21 12.67 7.09 -1.52
CA TRP A 21 12.31 5.76 -1.06
C TRP A 21 13.54 4.85 -1.03
N PRO A 22 13.85 4.20 0.10
CA PRO A 22 15.00 3.32 0.16
C PRO A 22 14.74 2.05 -0.67
N LEU A 23 15.64 1.78 -1.60
CA LEU A 23 15.59 0.59 -2.45
C LEU A 23 15.58 -0.69 -1.59
N ARG A 24 14.82 -1.70 -2.01
CA ARG A 24 14.69 -3.04 -1.40
C ARG A 24 13.85 -3.15 -0.11
N TYR A 25 13.09 -2.12 0.26
CA TYR A 25 12.17 -2.20 1.40
C TYR A 25 10.70 -2.14 0.98
N PRO A 26 10.17 -3.22 0.37
CA PRO A 26 8.75 -3.28 0.02
C PRO A 26 7.86 -3.27 1.27
N ASP A 27 8.34 -3.79 2.40
CA ASP A 27 7.59 -3.82 3.66
C ASP A 27 7.32 -2.43 4.27
N LEU A 28 8.08 -1.42 3.85
CA LEU A 28 7.83 -0.04 4.25
C LEU A 28 6.67 0.58 3.45
N ASN A 29 6.28 -0.01 2.32
CA ASN A 29 5.25 0.54 1.46
C ASN A 29 3.86 0.25 2.05
N PRO A 30 3.05 1.27 2.38
CA PRO A 30 1.70 1.07 2.91
C PRO A 30 0.82 0.24 1.97
N MET A 31 1.06 0.28 0.66
CA MET A 31 0.31 -0.55 -0.29
C MET A 31 0.57 -2.05 -0.09
N GLU A 32 1.80 -2.46 0.23
CA GLU A 32 2.11 -3.87 0.51
C GLU A 32 1.49 -4.32 1.82
N ASN A 33 1.46 -3.45 2.84
CA ASN A 33 0.79 -3.75 4.10
C ASN A 33 -0.73 -3.83 3.94
N LEU A 34 -1.32 -2.94 3.14
CA LEU A 34 -2.74 -3.02 2.78
C LEU A 34 -3.04 -4.31 2.04
N ARG A 35 -2.17 -4.71 1.10
CA ARG A 35 -2.31 -5.97 0.36
C ARG A 35 -2.30 -7.18 1.29
N LYS A 36 -1.41 -7.23 2.29
CA LYS A 36 -1.38 -8.30 3.30
C LYS A 36 -2.70 -8.36 4.09
N ILE A 37 -3.19 -7.21 4.56
CA ILE A 37 -4.49 -7.11 5.27
C ILE A 37 -5.64 -7.58 4.38
N LEU A 38 -5.67 -7.15 3.13
CA LEU A 38 -6.66 -7.54 2.15
C LEU A 38 -6.64 -9.05 1.92
N ILE A 39 -5.48 -9.64 1.66
CA ILE A 39 -5.35 -11.10 1.46
C ILE A 39 -5.85 -11.85 2.68
N CYS A 40 -5.44 -11.46 3.90
CA CYS A 40 -5.89 -12.10 5.13
C CYS A 40 -7.41 -12.02 5.33
N ARG A 41 -8.04 -10.90 4.94
CA ARG A 41 -9.49 -10.70 5.10
C ARG A 41 -10.30 -11.39 4.01
N ILE A 42 -9.89 -11.25 2.76
CA ILE A 42 -10.59 -11.74 1.55
C ILE A 42 -10.56 -13.26 1.50
N TYR A 43 -9.41 -13.87 1.80
CA TYR A 43 -9.22 -15.32 1.78
C TYR A 43 -9.34 -15.98 3.16
N ALA A 44 -9.86 -15.25 4.16
CA ALA A 44 -10.15 -15.81 5.47
C ALA A 44 -11.06 -17.05 5.33
N GLY A 45 -10.75 -18.12 6.06
CA GLY A 45 -11.55 -19.34 6.01
C GLY A 45 -11.54 -20.06 4.65
N ASN A 46 -10.49 -19.86 3.84
CA ASN A 46 -10.36 -20.42 2.48
C ASN A 46 -11.46 -19.95 1.52
N HIS A 47 -12.05 -18.77 1.76
CA HIS A 47 -13.03 -18.18 0.87
C HIS A 47 -12.43 -17.95 -0.53
N GLN A 48 -13.08 -18.47 -1.56
CA GLN A 48 -12.73 -18.24 -2.96
C GLN A 48 -13.87 -17.49 -3.65
N PHE A 49 -13.51 -16.65 -4.61
CA PHE A 49 -14.46 -15.87 -5.40
C PHE A 49 -14.62 -16.50 -6.78
N GLU A 50 -15.87 -16.71 -7.21
CA GLU A 50 -16.17 -17.21 -8.56
C GLU A 50 -16.07 -16.11 -9.61
N THR A 51 -16.32 -14.85 -9.22
CA THR A 51 -16.28 -13.72 -10.14
C THR A 51 -15.38 -12.59 -9.64
N VAL A 52 -14.80 -11.86 -10.61
CA VAL A 52 -14.04 -10.62 -10.32
C VAL A 52 -14.93 -9.58 -9.63
N LYS A 53 -16.23 -9.57 -9.93
CA LYS A 53 -17.19 -8.61 -9.36
C LYS A 53 -17.37 -8.81 -7.86
N ASP A 54 -17.42 -10.07 -7.41
CA ASP A 54 -17.56 -10.39 -5.98
C ASP A 54 -16.30 -10.02 -5.21
N LEU A 55 -15.12 -10.28 -5.80
CA LEU A 55 -13.84 -9.84 -5.24
C LEU A 55 -13.77 -8.30 -5.14
N GLN A 56 -14.19 -7.59 -6.18
CA GLN A 56 -14.25 -6.11 -6.17
C GLN A 56 -15.20 -5.57 -5.11
N CYS A 57 -16.36 -6.22 -4.92
CA CYS A 57 -17.33 -5.87 -3.88
C CYS A 57 -16.68 -5.98 -2.49
N ASP A 58 -15.96 -7.08 -2.22
CA ASP A 58 -15.29 -7.26 -0.92
C ASP A 58 -14.12 -6.31 -0.71
N ILE A 59 -13.31 -6.02 -1.74
CA ILE A 59 -12.26 -5.00 -1.67
C ILE A 59 -12.86 -3.62 -1.33
N SER A 60 -14.02 -3.29 -1.88
CA SER A 60 -14.70 -2.01 -1.61
C SER A 60 -15.16 -1.84 -0.15
N LYS A 61 -15.22 -2.92 0.63
CA LYS A 61 -15.56 -2.89 2.06
C LYS A 61 -14.40 -2.46 2.96
N VAL A 62 -13.20 -2.20 2.41
CA VAL A 62 -12.13 -1.56 3.16
C VAL A 62 -12.53 -0.13 3.49
N SER A 63 -12.59 0.19 4.77
CA SER A 63 -13.02 1.51 5.21
C SER A 63 -11.88 2.52 5.06
N ARG A 64 -12.24 3.80 4.93
CA ARG A 64 -11.29 4.91 5.03
C ARG A 64 -10.53 4.88 6.37
N ASN A 65 -11.16 4.38 7.43
CA ASN A 65 -10.53 4.28 8.74
C ASN A 65 -9.42 3.23 8.77
N ASP A 66 -9.61 2.09 8.10
CA ASP A 66 -8.57 1.05 7.97
C ASP A 66 -7.33 1.61 7.27
N ILE A 67 -7.52 2.38 6.19
CA ILE A 67 -6.45 3.05 5.45
C ILE A 67 -5.75 4.09 6.34
N LYS A 68 -6.51 4.93 7.05
CA LYS A 68 -5.95 5.94 7.96
C LYS A 68 -5.11 5.31 9.07
N ASN A 69 -5.62 4.26 9.71
CA ASN A 69 -4.91 3.56 10.78
C ASN A 69 -3.61 2.95 10.26
N LEU A 70 -3.64 2.38 9.05
CA LEU A 70 -2.45 1.83 8.42
C LEU A 70 -1.38 2.91 8.18
N VAL A 71 -1.76 4.02 7.56
CA VAL A 71 -0.84 5.15 7.32
C VAL A 71 -0.28 5.69 8.64
N ASN A 72 -1.13 5.87 9.65
CA ASN A 72 -0.73 6.38 10.96
C ASN A 72 0.21 5.43 11.73
N SER A 73 0.19 4.13 11.43
CA SER A 73 1.13 3.17 12.02
C SER A 73 2.53 3.18 11.40
N MET A 74 2.69 3.76 10.20
CA MET A 74 3.95 3.72 9.46
C MET A 74 5.13 4.39 10.18
N PRO A 75 5.02 5.57 10.82
CA PRO A 75 6.16 6.20 11.47
C PRO A 75 6.81 5.32 12.53
N LYS A 76 5.98 4.59 13.30
CA LYS A 76 6.45 3.61 14.29
C LYS A 76 7.23 2.48 13.63
N TRP A 77 6.78 1.98 12.48
CA TRP A 77 7.46 0.91 11.75
C TRP A 77 8.76 1.38 11.11
N PHE A 78 8.75 2.55 10.47
CA PHE A 78 9.97 3.17 9.95
C PHE A 78 11.02 3.32 11.05
N PHE A 79 10.63 3.82 12.21
CA PHE A 79 11.53 3.94 13.35
C PHE A 79 12.07 2.57 13.80
N GLN A 80 11.21 1.55 13.96
CA GLN A 80 11.66 0.21 14.33
C GLN A 80 12.57 -0.44 13.29
N PHE A 81 12.32 -0.17 12.02
CA PHE A 81 13.07 -0.73 10.91
C PHE A 81 14.46 -0.12 10.80
N ILE A 82 14.56 1.21 10.94
CA ILE A 82 15.84 1.93 10.96
C ILE A 82 16.70 1.53 12.16
N ASN A 83 16.11 1.36 13.36
CA ASN A 83 16.87 1.00 14.57
C ASN A 83 17.21 -0.49 14.73
N LYS A 84 16.81 -1.34 13.76
CA LYS A 84 17.21 -2.76 13.73
C LYS A 84 18.51 -3.01 12.96
N TRP A 85 19.09 -1.95 12.41
CA TRP A 85 20.37 -1.90 11.68
C TRP A 85 21.23 -0.76 12.23
#